data_AF-A0A838TTC0-F1
#
_entry.id   AF-A0A838TTC0-F1
#
_cell.length_a   1.000
_cell.length_b   1.000
_cell.length_c   1.000
_cell.angle_alpha   90.00
_cell.angle_beta   90.00
_cell.angle_gamma   90.00
#
_symmetry.space_group_name_H-M   'P 1'
#
loop_
_entity.id
_entity.type
_entity.pdbx_description
1 polymer ?
#
loop_
_entity_poly.entity_id
_entity_poly.type
_entity_poly.pdbx_seq_one_letter_code
_entity_poly.pdbx_strand_id
1 'polypeptide(L)'
;MDHSPYILFSDGKGNIFEDTTLYATGRSGWNAMPVQQDEWIELPAGGQLYELPERRGIGIDVQTGEMRLCEKGWAVAAFIPPAHTGLYIAAYESLPGAETLPLFCYTAAGWHNEKFYVPAIRIEQDVRQESKGFINEKIKDGVSKYLSAYPHNRLVKHLADNCCNTYHCPAARNYFMGRWECPVPTSPACNANCIGCISFQPKEETIISTQDRLMFKPTAEEIIEFTVPHLKSSPYPIVSFGQGCEGEPLLMWQTIKEAIVEIRKHTDKGSININTNGSDPEAVKALCEAGLNSIRVSTNSVREEIYTPYYRPNNYHFNDIIESLKVVNTYGGWTSINYFVFPGMTDSIDEYEALRKVIKETGLKMIQWRNFNIDPDWYLEKIGVVDTGECIGIKQMMELIREEFPDLKFGYFNPSMERIKGDFEIDFAH
;
A
#
# COMPACT_ATOMS: atom_id res chain seq x y z
N MET A 1 15.69 -24.67 2.38
CA MET A 1 17.09 -24.19 2.42
C MET A 1 17.82 -25.08 3.42
N ASP A 2 19.14 -25.22 3.32
CA ASP A 2 19.97 -26.01 4.26
C ASP A 2 20.48 -25.16 5.43
N HIS A 3 20.51 -23.84 5.28
CA HIS A 3 20.73 -22.86 6.35
C HIS A 3 19.93 -21.57 6.09
N SER A 4 19.97 -20.61 7.03
CA SER A 4 19.37 -19.28 6.81
C SER A 4 20.19 -18.45 5.82
N PRO A 5 19.58 -17.56 5.01
CA PRO A 5 20.34 -16.69 4.11
C PRO A 5 21.41 -15.86 4.83
N TYR A 6 22.52 -15.57 4.16
CA TYR A 6 23.55 -14.67 4.68
C TYR A 6 23.10 -13.22 4.61
N ILE A 7 23.54 -12.41 5.57
CA ILE A 7 23.27 -10.97 5.57
C ILE A 7 23.93 -10.30 4.36
N LEU A 8 23.24 -9.29 3.82
CA LEU A 8 23.74 -8.46 2.74
C LEU A 8 24.32 -7.14 3.29
N PHE A 9 25.36 -6.63 2.64
CA PHE A 9 25.90 -5.29 2.89
C PHE A 9 26.24 -4.55 1.58
N SER A 10 26.11 -3.22 1.60
CA SER A 10 26.54 -2.32 0.51
C SER A 10 27.91 -1.72 0.82
N ASP A 11 28.76 -1.57 -0.21
CA ASP A 11 30.03 -0.84 -0.10
C ASP A 11 29.88 0.69 -0.20
N GLY A 12 28.65 1.20 -0.34
CA GLY A 12 28.35 2.62 -0.55
C GLY A 12 28.68 3.13 -1.95
N LYS A 13 29.00 2.24 -2.89
CA LYS A 13 29.32 2.55 -4.30
C LYS A 13 28.35 1.86 -5.26
N GLY A 14 27.22 1.37 -4.75
CA GLY A 14 26.20 0.66 -5.50
C GLY A 14 26.46 -0.83 -5.68
N ASN A 15 27.47 -1.41 -5.02
CA ASN A 15 27.68 -2.86 -5.03
C ASN A 15 27.16 -3.48 -3.73
N ILE A 16 26.50 -4.64 -3.86
CA ILE A 16 25.95 -5.41 -2.74
C ILE A 16 26.66 -6.76 -2.68
N PHE A 17 27.06 -7.15 -1.48
CA PHE A 17 27.76 -8.40 -1.19
C PHE A 17 27.11 -9.11 -0.01
N GLU A 18 27.36 -10.41 0.12
CA GLU A 18 27.01 -11.19 1.31
C GLU A 18 28.16 -11.22 2.33
N ASP A 19 27.83 -11.22 3.62
CA ASP A 19 28.75 -11.60 4.67
C ASP A 19 28.49 -13.03 5.12
N THR A 20 29.29 -13.97 4.62
CA THR A 20 29.16 -15.41 4.93
C THR A 20 29.46 -15.77 6.39
N THR A 21 29.90 -14.80 7.21
CA THR A 21 30.08 -14.97 8.65
C THR A 21 28.82 -14.68 9.47
N LEU A 22 27.76 -14.19 8.82
CA LEU A 22 26.53 -13.74 9.45
C LEU A 22 25.28 -14.22 8.71
N TYR A 23 24.35 -14.87 9.41
CA TYR A 23 22.99 -15.08 8.91
C TYR A 23 22.16 -13.81 9.02
N ALA A 24 21.32 -13.56 8.02
CA ALA A 24 20.39 -12.45 7.98
C ALA A 24 19.33 -12.58 9.09
N THR A 25 19.00 -11.45 9.70
CA THR A 25 17.92 -11.35 10.69
C THR A 25 16.82 -10.43 10.18
N GLY A 26 15.64 -10.55 10.80
CA GLY A 26 14.53 -9.65 10.62
C GLY A 26 14.36 -8.75 11.83
N ARG A 27 13.62 -7.67 11.66
CA ARG A 27 13.27 -6.74 12.72
C ARG A 27 11.74 -6.65 12.86
N SER A 28 11.29 -6.70 14.11
CA SER A 28 9.92 -6.42 14.53
C SER A 28 9.96 -5.31 15.57
N GLY A 29 9.39 -4.16 15.24
CA GLY A 29 9.41 -2.99 16.11
C GLY A 29 10.84 -2.49 16.29
N TRP A 30 11.33 -2.50 17.52
CA TRP A 30 12.72 -2.16 17.86
C TRP A 30 13.67 -3.37 17.91
N ASN A 31 13.13 -4.59 17.85
CA ASN A 31 13.89 -5.81 18.17
C ASN A 31 14.34 -6.55 16.89
N ALA A 32 15.63 -6.86 16.81
CA ALA A 32 16.18 -7.79 15.83
C ALA A 32 15.96 -9.24 16.30
N MET A 33 15.61 -10.13 15.37
CA MET A 33 15.29 -11.52 15.68
C MET A 33 15.58 -12.47 14.50
N PRO A 34 15.81 -13.77 14.76
CA PRO A 34 15.91 -14.77 13.71
C PRO A 34 14.61 -14.81 12.89
N VAL A 35 14.75 -15.01 11.58
CA VAL A 35 13.61 -15.25 10.68
C VAL A 35 13.40 -16.75 10.54
N GLN A 36 12.15 -17.22 10.56
CA GLN A 36 11.86 -18.64 10.39
C GLN A 36 12.22 -19.10 8.98
N GLN A 37 12.73 -20.33 8.87
CA GLN A 37 13.28 -20.80 7.60
C GLN A 37 12.23 -20.95 6.49
N ASP A 38 10.99 -21.24 6.85
CA ASP A 38 9.84 -21.39 5.93
C ASP A 38 9.19 -20.05 5.54
N GLU A 39 9.66 -18.93 6.06
CA GLU A 39 9.15 -17.59 5.76
C GLU A 39 9.90 -16.89 4.61
N TRP A 40 11.09 -17.39 4.28
CA TRP A 40 11.90 -16.87 3.18
C TRP A 40 11.39 -17.35 1.82
N ILE A 41 11.11 -16.39 0.94
CA ILE A 41 10.85 -16.61 -0.48
C ILE A 41 11.92 -15.94 -1.33
N GLU A 42 12.14 -16.44 -2.54
CA GLU A 42 12.98 -15.73 -3.52
C GLU A 42 12.39 -14.33 -3.75
N LEU A 43 13.24 -13.31 -3.80
CA LEU A 43 12.83 -11.92 -4.04
C LEU A 43 11.95 -11.88 -5.30
N PRO A 44 10.65 -11.51 -5.19
CA PRO A 44 9.75 -11.61 -6.32
C PRO A 44 10.14 -10.67 -7.46
N ALA A 45 9.82 -11.06 -8.69
CA ALA A 45 10.16 -10.28 -9.89
C ALA A 45 9.61 -8.84 -9.81
N GLY A 46 10.50 -7.86 -10.02
CA GLY A 46 10.19 -6.43 -9.84
C GLY A 46 10.54 -5.89 -8.45
N GLY A 47 10.99 -6.75 -7.53
CA GLY A 47 11.64 -6.33 -6.30
C GLY A 47 13.00 -5.68 -6.56
N GLN A 48 13.44 -4.86 -5.62
CA GLN A 48 14.70 -4.11 -5.69
C GLN A 48 15.40 -4.17 -4.33
N LEU A 49 16.72 -4.02 -4.33
CA LEU A 49 17.50 -3.86 -3.11
C LEU A 49 17.84 -2.38 -2.90
N TYR A 50 17.88 -1.98 -1.65
CA TYR A 50 18.25 -0.63 -1.22
C TYR A 50 19.41 -0.72 -0.25
N GLU A 51 20.44 0.07 -0.50
CA GLU A 51 21.39 0.39 0.57
C GLU A 51 20.73 1.33 1.58
N LEU A 52 21.09 1.17 2.84
CA LEU A 52 20.66 2.01 3.94
C LEU A 52 21.88 2.77 4.47
N PRO A 53 22.19 3.97 3.91
CA PRO A 53 23.35 4.73 4.33
C PRO A 53 23.38 4.95 5.85
N GLU A 54 24.59 4.89 6.40
CA GLU A 54 24.87 5.16 7.81
C GLU A 54 24.15 4.21 8.79
N ARG A 55 23.72 3.04 8.29
CA ARG A 55 23.11 1.98 9.10
C ARG A 55 23.92 0.70 8.94
N ARG A 56 24.22 0.02 10.04
CA ARG A 56 24.94 -1.27 10.05
C ARG A 56 23.95 -2.41 10.24
N GLY A 57 24.00 -3.42 9.38
CA GLY A 57 23.09 -4.57 9.47
C GLY A 57 23.35 -5.39 10.72
N ILE A 58 22.30 -5.97 11.32
CA ILE A 58 22.41 -6.89 12.46
C ILE A 58 22.27 -8.32 11.94
N GLY A 59 23.24 -9.18 12.25
CA GLY A 59 23.26 -10.58 11.83
C GLY A 59 23.51 -11.52 13.00
N ILE A 60 23.25 -12.81 12.79
CA ILE A 60 23.61 -13.88 13.73
C ILE A 60 24.92 -14.51 13.27
N ASP A 61 25.93 -14.54 14.13
CA ASP A 61 27.22 -15.14 13.82
C ASP A 61 27.09 -16.65 13.57
N VAL A 62 27.64 -17.12 12.45
CA VAL A 62 27.50 -18.51 12.00
C VAL A 62 28.25 -19.50 12.89
N GLN A 63 29.23 -19.06 13.68
CA GLN A 63 30.01 -19.90 14.58
C GLN A 63 29.48 -19.85 16.01
N THR A 64 29.19 -18.65 16.54
CA THR A 64 28.81 -18.48 17.94
C THR A 64 27.30 -18.52 18.17
N GLY A 65 26.50 -18.19 17.15
CA GLY A 65 25.06 -18.01 17.27
C GLY A 65 24.63 -16.70 17.95
N GLU A 66 25.57 -15.81 18.25
CA GLU A 66 25.28 -14.51 18.88
C GLU A 66 24.97 -13.43 17.83
N MET A 67 24.11 -12.46 18.19
CA MET A 67 23.85 -11.31 17.32
C MET A 67 25.01 -10.32 17.37
N ARG A 68 25.40 -9.79 16.21
CA ARG A 68 26.38 -8.70 16.10
C ARG A 68 26.16 -7.87 14.84
N LEU A 69 26.78 -6.69 14.82
CA LEU A 69 26.78 -5.82 13.64
C LEU A 69 27.64 -6.40 12.51
N CYS A 70 27.19 -6.20 11.27
CA CYS A 70 28.00 -6.35 10.09
C CYS A 70 28.84 -5.08 9.90
N GLU A 71 30.15 -5.19 10.08
CA GLU A 71 31.07 -4.05 10.00
C GLU A 71 31.64 -3.81 8.60
N LYS A 72 31.25 -4.65 7.62
CA LYS A 72 31.81 -4.62 6.25
C LYS A 72 31.23 -3.51 5.37
N GLY A 73 30.09 -2.93 5.74
CA GLY A 73 29.43 -1.90 4.97
C GLY A 73 28.04 -1.53 5.49
N TRP A 74 27.24 -0.91 4.64
CA TRP A 74 25.89 -0.47 4.98
C TRP A 74 24.87 -1.59 4.91
N ALA A 75 23.86 -1.52 5.77
CA ALA A 75 22.75 -2.45 5.76
C ALA A 75 22.03 -2.40 4.40
N VAL A 76 21.42 -3.52 4.03
CA VAL A 76 20.65 -3.66 2.80
C VAL A 76 19.23 -4.11 3.16
N ALA A 77 18.24 -3.44 2.57
CA ALA A 77 16.84 -3.83 2.61
C ALA A 77 16.35 -4.18 1.21
N ALA A 78 15.15 -4.76 1.14
CA ALA A 78 14.45 -4.99 -0.11
C ALA A 78 13.12 -4.22 -0.17
N PHE A 79 12.83 -3.68 -1.34
CA PHE A 79 11.47 -3.45 -1.79
C PHE A 79 10.91 -4.74 -2.36
N ILE A 80 9.78 -5.16 -1.81
CA ILE A 80 9.00 -6.26 -2.35
C ILE A 80 7.84 -5.69 -3.19
N PRO A 81 7.58 -6.25 -4.38
CA PRO A 81 6.57 -5.70 -5.27
C PRO A 81 5.15 -5.91 -4.70
N PRO A 82 4.17 -5.14 -5.19
CA PRO A 82 2.75 -5.37 -4.90
C PRO A 82 2.34 -6.84 -5.01
N ALA A 83 1.31 -7.22 -4.25
CA ALA A 83 0.85 -8.59 -4.03
C ALA A 83 1.64 -9.42 -3.01
N HIS A 84 2.74 -8.89 -2.46
CA HIS A 84 3.49 -9.54 -1.39
C HIS A 84 3.54 -8.65 -0.14
N THR A 85 3.37 -9.27 1.02
CA THR A 85 3.46 -8.61 2.33
C THR A 85 4.71 -9.10 3.05
N GLY A 86 5.53 -8.16 3.51
CA GLY A 86 6.78 -8.41 4.22
C GLY A 86 6.47 -8.78 5.67
N LEU A 87 7.16 -9.79 6.17
CA LEU A 87 6.95 -10.31 7.52
C LEU A 87 7.90 -9.65 8.53
N TYR A 88 9.04 -9.12 8.05
CA TYR A 88 10.05 -8.45 8.87
C TYR A 88 10.64 -7.24 8.16
N ILE A 89 11.05 -6.26 8.95
CA ILE A 89 11.84 -5.10 8.53
C ILE A 89 13.32 -5.51 8.50
N ALA A 90 14.15 -4.86 7.69
CA ALA A 90 15.60 -5.04 7.75
C ALA A 90 16.13 -4.68 9.15
N ALA A 91 16.92 -5.57 9.75
CA ALA A 91 17.52 -5.34 11.04
C ALA A 91 18.82 -4.54 10.90
N TYR A 92 18.87 -3.37 11.51
CA TYR A 92 20.03 -2.50 11.48
C TYR A 92 20.13 -1.66 12.75
N GLU A 93 21.33 -1.14 12.99
CA GLU A 93 21.61 -0.06 13.94
C GLU A 93 21.94 1.21 13.16
N SER A 94 21.23 2.30 13.45
CA SER A 94 21.48 3.63 12.89
C SER A 94 22.67 4.28 13.58
N LEU A 95 23.65 4.74 12.79
CA LEU A 95 24.77 5.51 13.32
C LEU A 95 24.33 6.95 13.69
N PRO A 96 25.03 7.63 14.61
CA PRO A 96 24.74 9.02 14.92
C PRO A 96 24.78 9.91 13.66
N GLY A 97 23.69 10.64 13.41
CA GLY A 97 23.57 11.53 12.26
C GLY A 97 22.93 10.90 11.02
N ALA A 98 22.55 9.61 11.08
CA ALA A 98 21.86 8.94 9.98
C ALA A 98 20.61 9.71 9.53
N GLU A 99 20.54 10.06 8.24
CA GLU A 99 19.38 10.75 7.68
C GLU A 99 18.15 9.83 7.64
N THR A 100 16.95 10.44 7.69
CA THR A 100 15.67 9.74 7.54
C THR A 100 15.59 9.11 6.15
N LEU A 101 15.24 7.83 6.10
CA LEU A 101 15.09 7.10 4.85
C LEU A 101 13.86 7.59 4.05
N PRO A 102 13.92 7.55 2.70
CA PRO A 102 12.77 7.87 1.86
C PRO A 102 11.51 7.02 2.14
N LEU A 103 10.38 7.38 1.52
CA LEU A 103 9.11 6.67 1.71
C LEU A 103 9.04 5.38 0.86
N PHE A 104 9.82 4.37 1.25
CA PHE A 104 9.78 3.01 0.69
C PHE A 104 9.58 1.96 1.78
N CYS A 105 9.26 0.72 1.40
CA CYS A 105 9.28 -0.39 2.34
C CYS A 105 10.71 -0.94 2.47
N TYR A 106 11.08 -1.31 3.69
CA TYR A 106 12.43 -1.73 4.07
C TYR A 106 12.41 -3.16 4.62
N THR A 107 11.98 -4.11 3.80
CA THR A 107 11.89 -5.53 4.19
C THR A 107 13.28 -6.14 4.35
N ALA A 108 13.46 -7.07 5.29
CA ALA A 108 14.72 -7.79 5.44
C ALA A 108 15.08 -8.56 4.16
N ALA A 109 16.37 -8.66 3.87
CA ALA A 109 16.88 -9.36 2.70
C ALA A 109 18.12 -10.18 3.05
N GLY A 110 18.30 -11.29 2.35
CA GLY A 110 19.48 -12.13 2.51
C GLY A 110 19.87 -12.83 1.21
N TRP A 111 21.07 -13.39 1.19
CA TRP A 111 21.62 -14.11 0.05
C TRP A 111 21.78 -15.59 0.34
N HIS A 112 21.34 -16.43 -0.59
CA HIS A 112 21.51 -17.87 -0.48
C HIS A 112 21.51 -18.49 -1.87
N ASN A 113 22.50 -19.34 -2.18
CA ASN A 113 22.58 -20.10 -3.42
C ASN A 113 22.31 -19.26 -4.69
N GLU A 114 23.09 -18.20 -4.88
CA GLU A 114 23.04 -17.31 -6.04
C GLU A 114 21.73 -16.50 -6.20
N LYS A 115 20.93 -16.42 -5.14
CA LYS A 115 19.62 -15.76 -5.15
C LYS A 115 19.42 -14.87 -3.93
N PHE A 116 18.63 -13.83 -4.14
CA PHE A 116 18.13 -12.97 -3.07
C PHE A 116 16.85 -13.56 -2.50
N TYR A 117 16.75 -13.55 -1.18
CA TYR A 117 15.59 -13.99 -0.42
C TYR A 117 15.07 -12.87 0.47
N VAL A 118 13.76 -12.85 0.68
CA VAL A 118 13.06 -11.93 1.57
C VAL A 118 12.03 -12.70 2.39
N PRO A 119 11.76 -12.34 3.66
CA PRO A 119 10.69 -12.95 4.41
C PRO A 119 9.36 -12.27 4.07
N ALA A 120 8.57 -12.94 3.24
CA ALA A 120 7.34 -12.39 2.70
C ALA A 120 6.35 -13.49 2.34
N ILE A 121 5.07 -13.14 2.32
CA ILE A 121 3.99 -13.98 1.83
C ILE A 121 3.32 -13.32 0.63
N ARG A 122 3.00 -14.10 -0.40
CA ARG A 122 2.13 -13.64 -1.48
C ARG A 122 0.69 -13.63 -0.98
N ILE A 123 0.06 -12.45 -0.95
CA ILE A 123 -1.27 -12.23 -0.42
C ILE A 123 -2.34 -12.08 -1.50
N GLU A 124 -1.92 -11.83 -2.75
CA GLU A 124 -2.79 -11.53 -3.87
C GLU A 124 -2.35 -12.29 -5.11
N GLN A 125 -3.30 -12.88 -5.84
CA GLN A 125 -3.03 -13.66 -7.05
C GLN A 125 -3.23 -12.86 -8.32
N ASP A 126 -4.03 -11.80 -8.27
CA ASP A 126 -4.28 -10.91 -9.39
C ASP A 126 -2.99 -10.29 -9.93
N VAL A 127 -2.73 -10.48 -11.23
CA VAL A 127 -1.45 -10.11 -11.86
C VAL A 127 -1.38 -8.63 -12.25
N ARG A 128 -2.39 -7.82 -11.90
CA ARG A 128 -2.59 -6.50 -12.52
C ARG A 128 -1.44 -5.51 -12.35
N GLN A 129 -0.61 -5.66 -11.32
CA GLN A 129 0.56 -4.80 -11.11
C GLN A 129 1.89 -5.56 -11.27
N GLU A 130 1.87 -6.77 -11.82
CA GLU A 130 3.10 -7.51 -12.09
C GLU A 130 3.91 -6.86 -13.21
N SER A 131 5.21 -6.69 -12.97
CA SER A 131 6.14 -5.97 -13.86
C SER A 131 6.14 -6.52 -15.29
N LYS A 132 6.04 -7.84 -15.44
CA LYS A 132 5.99 -8.55 -16.74
C LYS A 132 4.81 -8.13 -17.61
N GLY A 133 3.71 -7.68 -17.00
CA GLY A 133 2.50 -7.30 -17.71
C GLY A 133 2.60 -5.93 -18.40
N PHE A 134 3.62 -5.12 -18.12
CA PHE A 134 3.72 -3.75 -18.63
C PHE A 134 4.59 -3.65 -19.90
N ILE A 135 3.93 -3.60 -21.05
CA ILE A 135 4.59 -3.51 -22.36
C ILE A 135 4.73 -2.04 -22.76
N ASN A 136 5.96 -1.51 -22.75
CA ASN A 136 6.24 -0.08 -22.94
C ASN A 136 5.71 0.49 -24.27
N GLU A 137 5.76 -0.26 -25.36
CA GLU A 137 5.23 0.16 -26.66
C GLU A 137 3.71 0.37 -26.58
N LYS A 138 2.97 -0.62 -26.06
CA LYS A 138 1.50 -0.52 -25.87
C LYS A 138 1.12 0.65 -24.97
N ILE A 139 1.91 0.92 -23.94
CA ILE A 139 1.68 2.06 -23.03
C ILE A 139 1.84 3.38 -23.79
N LYS A 140 2.92 3.55 -24.55
CA LYS A 140 3.17 4.77 -25.33
C LYS A 140 2.09 5.01 -26.39
N ASP A 141 1.70 3.97 -27.11
CA ASP A 141 0.62 4.01 -28.09
C ASP A 141 -0.72 4.37 -27.43
N GLY A 142 -0.99 3.77 -26.27
CA GLY A 142 -2.14 4.07 -25.43
C GLY A 142 -2.17 5.54 -24.99
N VAL A 143 -1.09 6.06 -24.44
CA VAL A 143 -0.98 7.47 -24.04
C VAL A 143 -1.28 8.39 -25.23
N SER A 144 -0.66 8.16 -26.38
CA SER A 144 -0.89 8.96 -27.60
C SER A 144 -2.36 8.92 -28.05
N LYS A 145 -2.94 7.72 -28.09
CA LYS A 145 -4.35 7.51 -28.47
C LYS A 145 -5.31 8.26 -27.54
N TYR A 146 -5.12 8.14 -26.23
CA TYR A 146 -6.02 8.73 -25.25
C TYR A 146 -5.87 10.25 -25.16
N LEU A 147 -4.65 10.79 -25.24
CA LEU A 147 -4.45 12.24 -25.34
C LEU A 147 -5.09 12.84 -26.60
N SER A 148 -5.06 12.10 -27.72
CA SER A 148 -5.74 12.52 -28.95
C SER A 148 -7.26 12.43 -28.86
N ALA A 149 -7.78 11.43 -28.15
CA ALA A 149 -9.22 11.26 -27.94
C ALA A 149 -9.81 12.28 -26.96
N TYR A 150 -9.02 12.73 -25.98
CA TYR A 150 -9.43 13.62 -24.90
C TYR A 150 -8.53 14.87 -24.79
N PRO A 151 -8.42 15.69 -25.85
CA PRO A 151 -7.40 16.75 -25.95
C PRO A 151 -7.58 17.89 -24.93
N HIS A 152 -8.78 18.03 -24.35
CA HIS A 152 -9.12 19.08 -23.39
C HIS A 152 -9.31 18.56 -21.96
N ASN A 153 -9.20 17.24 -21.75
CA ASN A 153 -9.43 16.64 -20.44
C ASN A 153 -8.17 16.72 -19.58
N ARG A 154 -8.21 17.51 -18.50
CA ARG A 154 -7.03 17.74 -17.65
C ARG A 154 -6.66 16.51 -16.84
N LEU A 155 -7.63 15.65 -16.49
CA LEU A 155 -7.37 14.40 -15.79
C LEU A 155 -6.61 13.42 -16.68
N VAL A 156 -7.06 13.20 -17.91
CA VAL A 156 -6.36 12.30 -18.86
C VAL A 156 -4.93 12.79 -19.11
N LYS A 157 -4.74 14.11 -19.26
CA LYS A 157 -3.41 14.71 -19.37
C LYS A 157 -2.55 14.49 -18.12
N HIS A 158 -3.10 14.72 -16.92
CA HIS A 158 -2.39 14.47 -15.67
C HIS A 158 -1.99 13.00 -15.52
N LEU A 159 -2.89 12.06 -15.84
CA LEU A 159 -2.61 10.63 -15.82
C LEU A 159 -1.50 10.26 -16.79
N ALA A 160 -1.48 10.85 -17.98
CA ALA A 160 -0.45 10.61 -18.99
C ALA A 160 0.91 11.15 -18.54
N ASP A 161 0.99 12.46 -18.28
CA ASP A 161 2.23 13.20 -18.09
C ASP A 161 2.89 12.83 -16.74
N ASN A 162 2.10 12.83 -15.66
CA ASN A 162 2.62 12.64 -14.31
C ASN A 162 2.55 11.16 -13.91
N CYS A 163 1.36 10.57 -13.89
CA CYS A 163 1.19 9.24 -13.30
C CYS A 163 1.85 8.14 -14.15
N CYS A 164 1.60 8.09 -15.45
CA CYS A 164 2.07 7.02 -16.32
C CYS A 164 3.55 7.22 -16.74
N ASN A 165 3.89 8.40 -17.25
CA ASN A 165 5.20 8.66 -17.83
C ASN A 165 6.27 9.04 -16.82
N THR A 166 5.91 9.71 -15.71
CA THR A 166 6.87 10.18 -14.70
C THR A 166 6.95 9.22 -13.52
N TYR A 167 5.83 8.93 -12.85
CA TYR A 167 5.81 8.07 -11.66
C TYR A 167 5.74 6.58 -11.99
N HIS A 168 5.50 6.22 -13.26
CA HIS A 168 5.27 4.83 -13.70
C HIS A 168 4.18 4.10 -12.90
N CYS A 169 3.16 4.82 -12.45
CA CYS A 169 2.04 4.32 -11.66
C CYS A 169 1.36 3.12 -12.37
N PRO A 170 1.31 1.93 -11.75
CA PRO A 170 0.71 0.75 -12.34
C PRO A 170 -0.74 0.96 -12.82
N ALA A 171 -1.56 1.67 -12.03
CA ALA A 171 -2.96 1.92 -12.38
C ALA A 171 -3.09 2.80 -13.62
N ALA A 172 -2.30 3.88 -13.72
CA ALA A 172 -2.31 4.75 -14.90
C ALA A 172 -1.81 4.01 -16.15
N ARG A 173 -0.75 3.19 -16.02
CA ARG A 173 -0.25 2.37 -17.13
C ARG A 173 -1.30 1.35 -17.59
N ASN A 174 -2.01 0.71 -16.67
CA ASN A 174 -3.11 -0.21 -17.01
C ASN A 174 -4.26 0.49 -17.72
N TYR A 175 -4.64 1.69 -17.28
CA TYR A 175 -5.64 2.50 -17.96
C TYR A 175 -5.25 2.80 -19.41
N PHE A 176 -4.02 3.24 -19.68
CA PHE A 176 -3.56 3.47 -21.06
C PHE A 176 -3.41 2.19 -21.87
N MET A 177 -3.26 1.04 -21.21
CA MET A 177 -3.34 -0.28 -21.86
C MET A 177 -4.79 -0.77 -22.04
N GLY A 178 -5.80 -0.02 -21.60
CA GLY A 178 -7.21 -0.33 -21.77
C GLY A 178 -7.71 -1.48 -20.88
N ARG A 179 -7.14 -1.66 -19.69
CA ARG A 179 -7.47 -2.79 -18.80
C ARG A 179 -7.62 -2.41 -17.31
N TRP A 180 -8.45 -3.17 -16.61
CA TRP A 180 -8.61 -3.24 -15.15
C TRP A 180 -8.96 -1.90 -14.48
N GLU A 181 -8.12 -1.42 -13.58
CA GLU A 181 -8.35 -0.25 -12.73
C GLU A 181 -7.95 1.05 -13.41
N CYS A 182 -8.91 1.96 -13.53
CA CYS A 182 -8.75 3.33 -13.99
C CYS A 182 -8.68 4.28 -12.79
N PRO A 183 -7.53 4.95 -12.56
CA PRO A 183 -7.38 5.90 -11.46
C PRO A 183 -8.04 7.24 -11.78
N VAL A 184 -8.75 7.82 -10.80
CA VAL A 184 -9.41 9.12 -10.93
C VAL A 184 -9.00 10.03 -9.76
N PRO A 185 -7.91 10.81 -9.91
CA PRO A 185 -7.55 11.81 -8.91
C PRO A 185 -8.53 12.98 -8.92
N THR A 186 -8.98 13.43 -7.75
CA THR A 186 -10.03 14.45 -7.62
C THR A 186 -9.71 15.61 -6.68
N SER A 187 -8.89 15.38 -5.65
CA SER A 187 -8.75 16.29 -4.53
C SER A 187 -7.38 16.96 -4.46
N PRO A 188 -7.28 18.27 -4.66
CA PRO A 188 -6.03 19.00 -4.44
C PRO A 188 -5.74 19.30 -2.96
N ALA A 189 -6.61 18.87 -2.04
CA ALA A 189 -6.51 19.17 -0.61
C ALA A 189 -6.66 17.90 0.24
N CYS A 190 -6.13 17.92 1.45
CA CYS A 190 -6.28 16.83 2.41
C CYS A 190 -6.68 17.41 3.77
N ASN A 191 -7.44 16.65 4.54
CA ASN A 191 -7.81 16.96 5.92
C ASN A 191 -7.01 16.12 6.94
N ALA A 192 -5.90 15.50 6.51
CA ALA A 192 -4.96 14.79 7.36
C ALA A 192 -3.54 15.30 7.09
N ASN A 193 -2.73 15.39 8.14
CA ASN A 193 -1.32 15.81 8.07
C ASN A 193 -0.40 14.61 8.34
N CYS A 194 -0.58 13.55 7.56
CA CYS A 194 0.11 12.28 7.79
C CYS A 194 1.64 12.46 7.83
N ILE A 195 2.30 11.85 8.81
CA ILE A 195 3.78 11.88 8.94
C ILE A 195 4.44 11.51 7.59
N GLY A 196 4.11 10.34 7.05
CA GLY A 196 4.66 9.83 5.78
C GLY A 196 3.79 10.12 4.55
N CYS A 197 3.19 11.31 4.43
CA CYS A 197 2.34 11.63 3.28
C CYS A 197 3.14 11.58 1.95
N ILE A 198 2.70 10.71 1.04
CA ILE A 198 3.39 10.45 -0.24
C ILE A 198 3.16 11.52 -1.31
N SER A 199 2.20 12.43 -1.09
CA SER A 199 1.80 13.47 -2.05
C SER A 199 2.22 14.89 -1.59
N PHE A 200 2.66 15.03 -0.35
CA PHE A 200 2.96 16.33 0.27
C PHE A 200 3.80 16.12 1.53
N GLN A 201 4.97 16.74 1.59
CA GLN A 201 5.80 16.81 2.80
C GLN A 201 5.97 18.27 3.24
N PRO A 202 5.86 18.59 4.55
CA PRO A 202 6.19 19.92 5.05
C PRO A 202 7.61 20.32 4.68
N LYS A 203 7.87 21.63 4.51
CA LYS A 203 9.21 22.13 4.12
C LYS A 203 10.27 21.88 5.18
N GLU A 204 9.84 21.68 6.42
CA GLU A 204 10.68 21.44 7.58
C GLU A 204 11.17 19.99 7.68
N GLU A 205 10.52 19.05 6.98
CA GLU A 205 10.95 17.65 6.93
C GLU A 205 11.95 17.46 5.78
N THR A 206 12.94 16.60 5.96
CA THR A 206 13.99 16.33 4.96
C THR A 206 13.57 15.34 3.88
N ILE A 207 12.50 14.58 4.14
CA ILE A 207 11.96 13.61 3.20
C ILE A 207 11.14 14.28 2.10
N ILE A 208 11.23 13.72 0.89
CA ILE A 208 10.51 14.23 -0.28
C ILE A 208 9.32 13.30 -0.57
N SER A 209 8.17 13.89 -0.89
CA SER A 209 7.00 13.15 -1.35
C SER A 209 7.29 12.46 -2.68
N THR A 210 6.94 11.18 -2.79
CA THR A 210 7.17 10.38 -4.02
C THR A 210 6.31 10.80 -5.21
N GLN A 211 5.23 11.56 -4.98
CA GLN A 211 4.30 12.06 -5.97
C GLN A 211 3.91 13.50 -5.65
N ASP A 212 3.53 14.28 -6.65
CA ASP A 212 3.03 15.63 -6.46
C ASP A 212 1.51 15.63 -6.34
N ARG A 213 0.98 16.41 -5.41
CA ARG A 213 -0.47 16.59 -5.25
C ARG A 213 -1.07 17.30 -6.46
N LEU A 214 -2.24 16.81 -6.89
CA LEU A 214 -3.08 17.41 -7.90
C LEU A 214 -3.29 18.91 -7.61
N MET A 215 -3.15 19.75 -8.63
CA MET A 215 -3.18 21.21 -8.47
C MET A 215 -4.50 21.85 -8.93
N PHE A 216 -5.50 21.03 -9.29
CA PHE A 216 -6.80 21.50 -9.76
C PHE A 216 -7.93 20.62 -9.23
N LYS A 217 -9.15 21.17 -9.23
CA LYS A 217 -10.38 20.41 -9.01
C LYS A 217 -10.94 20.02 -10.37
N PRO A 218 -11.09 18.73 -10.70
CA PRO A 218 -11.75 18.32 -11.93
C PRO A 218 -13.24 18.60 -11.86
N THR A 219 -13.91 18.71 -13.01
CA THR A 219 -15.38 18.71 -13.07
C THR A 219 -15.93 17.29 -13.18
N ALA A 220 -17.24 17.12 -12.93
CA ALA A 220 -17.89 15.83 -13.14
C ALA A 220 -17.78 15.39 -14.60
N GLU A 221 -17.91 16.30 -15.56
CA GLU A 221 -17.80 16.03 -17.00
C GLU A 221 -16.43 15.48 -17.37
N GLU A 222 -15.35 16.07 -16.84
CA GLU A 222 -13.98 15.56 -17.04
C GLU A 222 -13.83 14.13 -16.52
N ILE A 223 -14.49 13.79 -15.40
CA ILE A 223 -14.48 12.42 -14.85
C ILE A 223 -15.26 11.48 -15.77
N ILE A 224 -16.48 11.83 -16.16
CA ILE A 224 -17.39 10.99 -16.93
C ILE A 224 -16.81 10.64 -18.30
N GLU A 225 -16.18 11.62 -18.97
CA GLU A 225 -15.74 11.56 -20.36
C GLU A 225 -14.85 10.34 -20.65
N PHE A 226 -13.97 9.96 -19.72
CA PHE A 226 -13.07 8.82 -19.90
C PHE A 226 -13.45 7.58 -19.06
N THR A 227 -14.15 7.76 -17.94
CA THR A 227 -14.53 6.65 -17.06
C THR A 227 -15.66 5.80 -17.64
N VAL A 228 -16.67 6.41 -18.29
CA VAL A 228 -17.77 5.66 -18.92
C VAL A 228 -17.28 4.73 -20.04
N PRO A 229 -16.47 5.20 -21.02
CA PRO A 229 -15.89 4.31 -22.02
C PRO A 229 -15.03 3.19 -21.42
N HIS A 230 -14.25 3.49 -20.38
CA HIS A 230 -13.43 2.50 -19.67
C HIS A 230 -14.29 1.40 -19.05
N LEU A 231 -15.30 1.76 -18.25
CA LEU A 231 -16.20 0.80 -17.59
C LEU A 231 -16.96 -0.11 -18.59
N LYS A 232 -17.22 0.37 -19.80
CA LYS A 232 -17.91 -0.40 -20.84
C LYS A 232 -17.04 -1.43 -21.55
N SER A 233 -15.74 -1.15 -21.67
CA SER A 233 -14.85 -1.85 -22.61
C SER A 233 -13.71 -2.62 -21.93
N SER A 234 -13.25 -2.18 -20.77
CA SER A 234 -12.14 -2.78 -20.05
C SER A 234 -12.56 -4.13 -19.43
N PRO A 235 -11.71 -5.17 -19.45
CA PRO A 235 -11.93 -6.39 -18.67
C PRO A 235 -11.76 -6.11 -17.16
N TYR A 236 -12.58 -6.76 -16.33
CA TYR A 236 -12.65 -6.55 -14.88
C TYR A 236 -12.65 -5.05 -14.51
N PRO A 237 -13.57 -4.25 -15.09
CA PRO A 237 -13.46 -2.81 -15.08
C PRO A 237 -13.65 -2.23 -13.68
N ILE A 238 -12.69 -1.41 -13.26
CA ILE A 238 -12.75 -0.65 -12.01
C ILE A 238 -12.44 0.81 -12.30
N VAL A 239 -13.18 1.71 -11.66
CA VAL A 239 -12.86 3.13 -11.56
C VAL A 239 -12.65 3.44 -10.10
N SER A 240 -11.50 4.02 -9.76
CA SER A 240 -11.12 4.31 -8.37
C SER A 240 -10.87 5.79 -8.17
N PHE A 241 -11.68 6.42 -7.34
CA PHE A 241 -11.35 7.72 -6.73
C PHE A 241 -10.30 7.52 -5.63
N GLY A 242 -9.45 8.51 -5.36
CA GLY A 242 -8.41 8.40 -4.33
C GLY A 242 -7.10 7.78 -4.85
N GLN A 243 -6.11 8.61 -5.13
CA GLN A 243 -4.83 8.24 -5.73
C GLN A 243 -3.64 8.80 -4.95
N GLY A 244 -2.44 8.24 -5.17
CA GLY A 244 -1.23 8.72 -4.49
C GLY A 244 -0.81 10.15 -4.86
N CYS A 245 -1.31 10.66 -5.99
CA CYS A 245 -1.07 12.02 -6.48
C CYS A 245 -2.17 13.02 -6.10
N GLU A 246 -3.02 12.71 -5.12
CA GLU A 246 -4.05 13.63 -4.61
C GLU A 246 -4.07 13.67 -3.07
N GLY A 247 -4.90 14.53 -2.51
CA GLY A 247 -5.21 14.53 -1.08
C GLY A 247 -6.39 13.62 -0.74
N GLU A 248 -7.31 14.08 0.11
CA GLU A 248 -8.45 13.28 0.56
C GLU A 248 -9.64 13.46 -0.41
N PRO A 249 -10.08 12.41 -1.14
CA PRO A 249 -11.17 12.51 -2.11
C PRO A 249 -12.55 12.80 -1.49
N LEU A 250 -12.81 12.46 -0.22
CA LEU A 250 -14.09 12.82 0.42
C LEU A 250 -14.31 14.34 0.50
N LEU A 251 -13.25 15.15 0.46
CA LEU A 251 -13.40 16.62 0.34
C LEU A 251 -14.02 17.07 -0.99
N MET A 252 -14.10 16.17 -1.97
CA MET A 252 -14.67 16.37 -3.29
C MET A 252 -15.94 15.53 -3.52
N TRP A 253 -16.59 15.06 -2.44
CA TRP A 253 -17.71 14.12 -2.52
C TRP A 253 -18.88 14.61 -3.40
N GLN A 254 -19.12 15.91 -3.50
CA GLN A 254 -20.19 16.47 -4.33
C GLN A 254 -19.92 16.24 -5.82
N THR A 255 -18.71 16.55 -6.29
CA THR A 255 -18.28 16.30 -7.67
C THR A 255 -18.24 14.80 -7.96
N ILE A 256 -17.75 14.00 -7.01
CA ILE A 256 -17.73 12.53 -7.13
C ILE A 256 -19.17 12.01 -7.24
N LYS A 257 -20.10 12.47 -6.40
CA LYS A 257 -21.51 12.10 -6.43
C LYS A 257 -22.14 12.40 -7.79
N GLU A 258 -21.95 13.60 -8.31
CA GLU A 258 -22.45 14.01 -9.64
C GLU A 258 -21.90 13.09 -10.75
N ALA A 259 -20.60 12.80 -10.70
CA ALA A 259 -19.97 11.89 -11.65
C ALA A 259 -20.53 10.46 -11.55
N ILE A 260 -20.70 9.91 -10.35
CA ILE A 260 -21.26 8.56 -10.14
C ILE A 260 -22.69 8.47 -10.68
N VAL A 261 -23.54 9.45 -10.34
CA VAL A 261 -24.94 9.48 -10.81
C VAL A 261 -24.97 9.48 -12.34
N GLU A 262 -24.15 10.30 -12.99
CA GLU A 262 -24.13 10.37 -14.45
C GLU A 262 -23.52 9.11 -15.08
N ILE A 263 -22.40 8.59 -14.56
CA ILE A 263 -21.81 7.32 -15.00
C ILE A 263 -22.86 6.20 -14.99
N ARG A 264 -23.65 6.10 -13.91
CA ARG A 264 -24.67 5.05 -13.73
C ARG A 264 -25.88 5.20 -14.66
N LYS A 265 -26.12 6.37 -15.25
CA LYS A 265 -27.09 6.52 -16.36
C LYS A 265 -26.58 5.90 -17.66
N HIS A 266 -25.26 5.85 -17.87
CA HIS A 266 -24.65 5.35 -19.10
C HIS A 266 -24.27 3.87 -19.02
N THR A 267 -23.97 3.34 -17.84
CA THR A 267 -23.54 1.95 -17.64
C THR A 267 -23.70 1.47 -16.19
N ASP A 268 -24.16 0.24 -16.02
CA ASP A 268 -24.18 -0.51 -14.77
C ASP A 268 -22.92 -1.38 -14.57
N LYS A 269 -22.09 -1.52 -15.61
CA LYS A 269 -20.85 -2.30 -15.58
C LYS A 269 -19.78 -1.70 -14.66
N GLY A 270 -18.96 -2.60 -14.12
CA GLY A 270 -17.74 -2.31 -13.37
C GLY A 270 -17.94 -1.75 -11.97
N SER A 271 -16.87 -1.82 -11.20
CA SER A 271 -16.83 -1.35 -9.80
C SER A 271 -16.44 0.12 -9.76
N ILE A 272 -17.22 0.93 -9.05
CA ILE A 272 -16.80 2.27 -8.65
C ILE A 272 -16.35 2.20 -7.20
N ASN A 273 -15.07 2.46 -6.99
CA ASN A 273 -14.39 2.41 -5.70
C ASN A 273 -13.90 3.80 -5.28
N ILE A 274 -13.80 4.03 -3.97
CA ILE A 274 -13.11 5.19 -3.40
C ILE A 274 -12.05 4.75 -2.40
N ASN A 275 -10.82 5.20 -2.59
CA ASN A 275 -9.72 5.06 -1.65
C ASN A 275 -9.64 6.33 -0.79
N THR A 276 -9.82 6.24 0.51
CA THR A 276 -10.00 7.41 1.38
C THR A 276 -9.37 7.16 2.76
N ASN A 277 -9.20 8.20 3.56
CA ASN A 277 -8.97 8.07 5.00
C ASN A 277 -10.26 7.75 5.79
N GLY A 278 -11.45 7.83 5.16
CA GLY A 278 -12.74 7.55 5.79
C GLY A 278 -13.28 8.68 6.69
N SER A 279 -12.79 9.91 6.53
CA SER A 279 -13.04 11.02 7.46
C SER A 279 -14.47 11.58 7.50
N ASP A 280 -15.36 11.19 6.58
CA ASP A 280 -16.69 11.80 6.46
C ASP A 280 -17.78 10.74 6.15
N PRO A 281 -18.43 10.18 7.18
CA PRO A 281 -19.47 9.17 7.03
C PRO A 281 -20.71 9.66 6.26
N GLU A 282 -21.06 10.94 6.37
CA GLU A 282 -22.21 11.51 5.67
C GLU A 282 -21.93 11.67 4.18
N ALA A 283 -20.71 12.09 3.81
CA ALA A 283 -20.25 12.06 2.42
C ALA A 283 -20.25 10.63 1.87
N VAL A 284 -19.73 9.66 2.63
CA VAL A 284 -19.73 8.24 2.24
C VAL A 284 -21.15 7.73 2.00
N LYS A 285 -22.10 8.06 2.88
CA LYS A 285 -23.52 7.73 2.71
C LYS A 285 -24.09 8.31 1.43
N ALA A 286 -23.85 9.60 1.17
CA ALA A 286 -24.31 10.26 -0.05
C ALA A 286 -23.72 9.65 -1.33
N LEU A 287 -22.49 9.14 -1.27
CA LEU A 287 -21.86 8.41 -2.38
C LEU A 287 -22.46 7.00 -2.55
N CYS A 288 -22.78 6.29 -1.48
CA CYS A 288 -23.47 5.01 -1.54
C CYS A 288 -24.85 5.16 -2.20
N GLU A 289 -25.63 6.17 -1.80
CA GLU A 289 -26.92 6.50 -2.42
C GLU A 289 -26.81 6.80 -3.92
N ALA A 290 -25.67 7.32 -4.37
CA ALA A 290 -25.41 7.59 -5.79
C ALA A 290 -25.02 6.35 -6.60
N GLY A 291 -24.57 5.26 -5.94
CA GLY A 291 -24.16 4.02 -6.60
C GLY A 291 -22.68 3.67 -6.47
N LEU A 292 -21.98 4.19 -5.45
CA LEU A 292 -20.66 3.71 -5.04
C LEU A 292 -20.73 2.22 -4.68
N ASN A 293 -19.78 1.41 -5.16
CA ASN A 293 -19.78 -0.03 -4.92
C ASN A 293 -18.83 -0.47 -3.81
N SER A 294 -17.71 0.23 -3.65
CA SER A 294 -16.63 -0.18 -2.77
C SER A 294 -15.96 1.02 -2.11
N ILE A 295 -15.53 0.83 -0.88
CA ILE A 295 -14.67 1.75 -0.13
C ILE A 295 -13.40 1.04 0.32
N ARG A 296 -12.30 1.76 0.26
CA ARG A 296 -11.04 1.37 0.88
C ARG A 296 -10.54 2.46 1.82
N VAL A 297 -10.66 2.21 3.12
CA VAL A 297 -10.18 3.13 4.17
C VAL A 297 -8.73 2.83 4.49
N SER A 298 -7.83 3.81 4.35
CA SER A 298 -6.42 3.64 4.68
C SER A 298 -6.16 3.90 6.15
N THR A 299 -5.36 3.03 6.77
CA THR A 299 -4.95 3.20 8.17
C THR A 299 -3.61 2.54 8.48
N ASN A 300 -2.83 3.15 9.36
CA ASN A 300 -1.65 2.53 9.97
C ASN A 300 -2.01 1.67 11.19
N SER A 301 -3.16 1.93 11.81
CA SER A 301 -3.61 1.22 13.00
C SER A 301 -5.11 1.39 13.22
N VAL A 302 -5.76 0.36 13.75
CA VAL A 302 -7.15 0.41 14.23
C VAL A 302 -7.25 0.80 15.71
N ARG A 303 -6.15 1.29 16.29
CA ARG A 303 -6.08 1.87 17.63
C ARG A 303 -5.92 3.38 17.53
N GLU A 304 -6.81 4.13 18.17
CA GLU A 304 -6.85 5.59 18.06
C GLU A 304 -5.53 6.25 18.51
N GLU A 305 -4.90 5.73 19.57
CA GLU A 305 -3.66 6.23 20.14
C GLU A 305 -2.44 6.04 19.22
N ILE A 306 -2.48 5.10 18.28
CA ILE A 306 -1.44 4.86 17.28
C ILE A 306 -1.78 5.53 15.94
N TYR A 307 -3.08 5.59 15.61
CA TYR A 307 -3.59 6.27 14.43
C TYR A 307 -3.36 7.78 14.47
N THR A 308 -3.77 8.42 15.58
CA THR A 308 -3.85 9.88 15.68
C THR A 308 -2.49 10.57 15.54
N PRO A 309 -1.40 10.11 16.18
CA PRO A 309 -0.08 10.71 16.00
C PRO A 309 0.43 10.62 14.55
N TYR A 310 0.04 9.56 13.82
CA TYR A 310 0.42 9.37 12.43
C TYR A 310 -0.42 10.20 11.47
N TYR A 311 -1.74 10.03 11.45
CA TYR A 311 -2.64 10.70 10.49
C TYR A 311 -2.80 12.20 10.78
N ARG A 312 -2.66 12.60 12.05
CA ARG A 312 -2.88 13.97 12.54
C ARG A 312 -4.17 14.57 11.95
N PRO A 313 -5.35 14.01 12.32
CA PRO A 313 -6.63 14.43 11.77
C PRO A 313 -6.86 15.94 11.92
N ASN A 314 -7.44 16.54 10.89
CA ASN A 314 -7.89 17.93 10.89
C ASN A 314 -9.37 17.95 10.50
N ASN A 315 -10.24 18.29 11.45
CA ASN A 315 -11.71 18.30 11.28
C ASN A 315 -12.36 16.92 11.05
N TYR A 316 -11.78 15.85 11.58
CA TYR A 316 -12.44 14.55 11.75
C TYR A 316 -11.82 13.80 12.94
N HIS A 317 -12.50 12.75 13.40
CA HIS A 317 -12.08 11.91 14.52
C HIS A 317 -11.84 10.47 14.07
N PHE A 318 -11.07 9.71 14.86
CA PHE A 318 -10.79 8.30 14.55
C PHE A 318 -12.07 7.48 14.33
N ASN A 319 -13.10 7.67 15.16
CA ASN A 319 -14.33 6.90 15.04
C ASN A 319 -15.09 7.13 13.71
N ASP A 320 -14.86 8.26 13.03
CA ASP A 320 -15.48 8.55 11.72
C ASP A 320 -15.04 7.53 10.66
N ILE A 321 -13.81 7.02 10.73
CA ILE A 321 -13.31 6.02 9.77
C ILE A 321 -14.00 4.67 9.96
N ILE A 322 -14.32 4.31 11.21
CA ILE A 322 -15.05 3.09 11.57
C ILE A 322 -16.51 3.22 11.13
N GLU A 323 -17.11 4.39 11.35
CA GLU A 323 -18.48 4.67 10.93
C GLU A 323 -18.63 4.66 9.40
N SER A 324 -17.67 5.22 8.66
CA SER A 324 -17.64 5.13 7.20
C SER A 324 -17.68 3.68 6.69
N LEU A 325 -16.96 2.76 7.33
CA LEU A 325 -17.03 1.33 6.99
C LEU A 325 -18.41 0.74 7.30
N LYS A 326 -19.00 1.06 8.46
CA LYS A 326 -20.36 0.63 8.82
C LYS A 326 -21.39 1.11 7.80
N VAL A 327 -21.32 2.38 7.40
CA VAL A 327 -22.21 2.99 6.40
C VAL A 327 -22.16 2.18 5.10
N VAL A 328 -20.99 1.97 4.50
CA VAL A 328 -20.90 1.22 3.23
C VAL A 328 -21.43 -0.20 3.38
N ASN A 329 -21.12 -0.89 4.48
CA ASN A 329 -21.63 -2.24 4.73
C ASN A 329 -23.17 -2.27 4.84
N THR A 330 -23.80 -1.25 5.48
CA THR A 330 -25.27 -1.17 5.58
C THR A 330 -25.97 -0.98 4.23
N TYR A 331 -25.30 -0.35 3.26
CA TYR A 331 -25.77 -0.24 1.88
C TYR A 331 -25.40 -1.46 1.01
N GLY A 332 -24.77 -2.49 1.59
CA GLY A 332 -24.36 -3.70 0.88
C GLY A 332 -23.13 -3.51 -0.02
N GLY A 333 -22.37 -2.44 0.17
CA GLY A 333 -21.12 -2.20 -0.56
C GLY A 333 -19.95 -3.02 -0.02
N TRP A 334 -18.87 -3.07 -0.79
CA TRP A 334 -17.64 -3.77 -0.41
C TRP A 334 -16.76 -2.90 0.48
N THR A 335 -16.48 -3.35 1.70
CA THR A 335 -15.64 -2.62 2.66
C THR A 335 -14.25 -3.22 2.75
N SER A 336 -13.24 -2.39 2.49
CA SER A 336 -11.83 -2.74 2.62
C SER A 336 -11.11 -1.78 3.55
N ILE A 337 -10.12 -2.29 4.29
CA ILE A 337 -9.06 -1.45 4.85
C ILE A 337 -7.78 -1.62 4.05
N ASN A 338 -7.09 -0.51 3.78
CA ASN A 338 -5.73 -0.48 3.28
C ASN A 338 -4.80 -0.35 4.48
N TYR A 339 -4.36 -1.50 4.97
CA TYR A 339 -3.69 -1.60 6.25
C TYR A 339 -2.18 -1.53 6.04
N PHE A 340 -1.53 -0.53 6.63
CA PHE A 340 -0.09 -0.37 6.53
C PHE A 340 0.62 -1.32 7.48
N VAL A 341 1.08 -2.44 6.90
CA VAL A 341 1.74 -3.52 7.61
C VAL A 341 3.12 -3.08 8.07
N PHE A 342 3.29 -3.07 9.39
CA PHE A 342 4.53 -2.76 10.08
C PHE A 342 4.79 -3.86 11.12
N PRO A 343 5.74 -4.78 10.86
CA PRO A 343 6.18 -5.77 11.84
C PRO A 343 6.59 -5.11 13.16
N GLY A 344 5.93 -5.48 14.24
CA GLY A 344 6.07 -4.92 15.59
C GLY A 344 4.95 -3.98 16.00
N MET A 345 4.11 -3.51 15.06
CA MET A 345 2.96 -2.67 15.39
C MET A 345 1.67 -3.36 14.98
N THR A 346 1.60 -3.76 13.72
CA THR A 346 0.43 -4.43 13.13
C THR A 346 0.12 -5.76 13.81
N ASP A 347 1.14 -6.52 14.18
CA ASP A 347 1.08 -7.82 14.85
C ASP A 347 1.28 -7.76 16.37
N SER A 348 1.15 -6.58 16.98
CA SER A 348 1.05 -6.50 18.44
C SER A 348 -0.26 -7.15 18.93
N ILE A 349 -0.25 -7.73 20.13
CA ILE A 349 -1.46 -8.35 20.71
C ILE A 349 -2.63 -7.35 20.79
N ASP A 350 -2.35 -6.11 21.22
CA ASP A 350 -3.36 -5.06 21.34
C ASP A 350 -3.98 -4.69 19.99
N GLU A 351 -3.17 -4.60 18.94
CA GLU A 351 -3.63 -4.30 17.58
C GLU A 351 -4.45 -5.45 17.01
N TYR A 352 -4.01 -6.70 17.21
CA TYR A 352 -4.75 -7.89 16.82
C TYR A 352 -6.14 -7.93 17.48
N GLU A 353 -6.24 -7.71 18.79
CA GLU A 353 -7.53 -7.68 19.49
C GLU A 353 -8.43 -6.52 19.02
N ALA A 354 -7.86 -5.33 18.79
CA ALA A 354 -8.59 -4.19 18.24
C ALA A 354 -9.12 -4.49 16.82
N LEU A 355 -8.31 -5.12 15.97
CA LEU A 355 -8.70 -5.48 14.61
C LEU A 355 -9.86 -6.46 14.59
N ARG A 356 -9.84 -7.50 15.44
CA ARG A 356 -10.94 -8.45 15.58
C ARG A 356 -12.25 -7.74 15.92
N LYS A 357 -12.19 -6.76 16.82
CA LYS A 357 -13.36 -5.94 17.19
C LYS A 357 -13.85 -5.13 16.00
N VAL A 358 -12.96 -4.44 15.28
CA VAL A 358 -13.32 -3.67 14.08
C VAL A 358 -13.96 -4.56 13.00
N ILE A 359 -13.40 -5.74 12.73
CA ILE A 359 -13.98 -6.70 11.78
C ILE A 359 -15.42 -7.06 12.17
N LYS A 360 -15.65 -7.43 13.44
CA LYS A 360 -16.98 -7.80 13.97
C LYS A 360 -17.98 -6.64 13.89
N GLU A 361 -17.56 -5.43 14.27
CA GLU A 361 -18.47 -4.28 14.35
C GLU A 361 -18.81 -3.66 13.00
N THR A 362 -17.89 -3.71 12.04
CA THR A 362 -18.07 -3.09 10.72
C THR A 362 -18.61 -4.06 9.67
N GLY A 363 -18.45 -5.37 9.89
CA GLY A 363 -18.72 -6.39 8.87
C GLY A 363 -17.72 -6.35 7.71
N LEU A 364 -16.47 -5.92 8.00
CA LEU A 364 -15.39 -5.73 7.04
C LEU A 364 -15.29 -6.91 6.06
N LYS A 365 -15.17 -6.62 4.75
CA LYS A 365 -15.09 -7.65 3.71
C LYS A 365 -13.67 -7.99 3.30
N MET A 366 -12.74 -7.04 3.43
CA MET A 366 -11.38 -7.24 2.98
C MET A 366 -10.33 -6.48 3.79
N ILE A 367 -9.16 -7.10 3.99
CA ILE A 367 -7.94 -6.43 4.40
C ILE A 367 -6.95 -6.44 3.23
N GLN A 368 -6.51 -5.25 2.83
CA GLN A 368 -5.39 -5.07 1.91
C GLN A 368 -4.10 -4.88 2.71
N TRP A 369 -3.27 -5.93 2.76
CA TRP A 369 -2.06 -6.01 3.59
C TRP A 369 -0.87 -5.33 2.90
N ARG A 370 -0.87 -4.00 2.86
CA ARG A 370 0.16 -3.20 2.16
C ARG A 370 1.37 -2.98 3.05
N ASN A 371 2.58 -3.17 2.51
CA ASN A 371 3.79 -2.83 3.26
C ASN A 371 3.82 -1.33 3.57
N PHE A 372 4.18 -0.98 4.80
CA PHE A 372 4.30 0.41 5.17
C PHE A 372 5.58 1.01 4.58
N ASN A 373 5.40 2.00 3.70
CA ASN A 373 6.49 2.72 3.06
C ASN A 373 6.95 3.91 3.92
N ILE A 374 7.75 3.66 4.95
CA ILE A 374 8.25 4.68 5.87
C ILE A 374 9.57 4.22 6.53
N ASP A 375 10.45 5.16 6.89
CA ASP A 375 11.59 4.86 7.76
C ASP A 375 11.10 4.27 9.10
N PRO A 376 11.52 3.05 9.46
CA PRO A 376 11.05 2.38 10.67
C PRO A 376 11.34 3.12 11.98
N ASP A 377 12.53 3.70 12.13
CA ASP A 377 12.92 4.39 13.36
C ASP A 377 12.12 5.69 13.48
N TRP A 378 12.07 6.44 12.39
CA TRP A 378 11.36 7.71 12.32
C TRP A 378 9.86 7.55 12.59
N TYR A 379 9.24 6.49 12.07
CA TYR A 379 7.83 6.19 12.34
C TYR A 379 7.58 5.99 13.82
N LEU A 380 8.31 5.07 14.46
CA LEU A 380 8.14 4.72 15.88
C LEU A 380 8.43 5.91 16.80
N GLU A 381 9.47 6.70 16.50
CA GLU A 381 9.79 7.93 17.23
C GLU A 381 8.67 8.98 17.14
N LYS A 382 8.18 9.27 15.92
CA LYS A 382 7.18 10.33 15.71
C LYS A 382 5.80 9.98 16.27
N ILE A 383 5.47 8.69 16.42
CA ILE A 383 4.26 8.25 17.12
C ILE A 383 4.47 8.02 18.62
N GLY A 384 5.69 8.17 19.12
CA GLY A 384 6.02 8.06 20.54
C GLY A 384 6.07 6.63 21.08
N VAL A 385 6.33 5.63 20.23
CA VAL A 385 6.42 4.23 20.63
C VAL A 385 7.86 3.87 20.98
N VAL A 386 8.13 3.72 22.28
CA VAL A 386 9.44 3.30 22.81
C VAL A 386 9.54 1.79 23.04
N ASP A 387 8.40 1.12 23.15
CA ASP A 387 8.28 -0.33 23.28
C ASP A 387 7.06 -0.78 22.49
N THR A 388 7.24 -1.77 21.64
CA THR A 388 6.20 -2.36 20.80
C THR A 388 5.38 -3.43 21.52
N GLY A 389 5.83 -3.86 22.71
CA GLY A 389 5.18 -4.92 23.46
C GLY A 389 5.33 -6.29 22.81
N GLU A 390 4.50 -7.24 23.25
CA GLU A 390 4.50 -8.60 22.71
C GLU A 390 3.81 -8.64 21.33
N CYS A 391 4.48 -9.28 20.38
CA CYS A 391 4.02 -9.41 19.00
C CYS A 391 3.87 -10.89 18.65
N ILE A 392 2.78 -11.23 17.97
CA ILE A 392 2.47 -12.61 17.56
C ILE A 392 3.14 -13.01 16.24
N GLY A 393 3.63 -12.04 15.47
CA GLY A 393 4.14 -12.25 14.11
C GLY A 393 3.07 -12.02 13.05
N ILE A 394 3.41 -11.30 11.98
CA ILE A 394 2.48 -10.94 10.90
C ILE A 394 1.83 -12.16 10.24
N LYS A 395 2.60 -13.23 9.97
CA LYS A 395 2.10 -14.47 9.37
C LYS A 395 1.09 -15.16 10.28
N GLN A 396 1.43 -15.32 11.56
CA GLN A 396 0.56 -15.91 12.57
C GLN A 396 -0.72 -15.09 12.77
N MET A 397 -0.62 -13.76 12.81
CA MET A 397 -1.78 -12.87 12.87
C MET A 397 -2.73 -13.10 11.69
N MET A 398 -2.19 -13.16 10.47
CA MET A 398 -2.96 -13.46 9.27
C MET A 398 -3.68 -14.81 9.34
N GLU A 399 -3.00 -15.85 9.83
CA GLU A 399 -3.56 -17.19 10.01
C GLU A 399 -4.72 -17.18 11.02
N LEU A 400 -4.51 -16.58 12.20
CA LEU A 400 -5.55 -16.48 13.23
C LEU A 400 -6.78 -15.69 12.77
N ILE A 401 -6.59 -14.58 12.06
CA ILE A 401 -7.69 -13.80 11.50
C ILE A 401 -8.47 -14.61 10.46
N ARG A 402 -7.79 -15.40 9.60
CA ARG A 402 -8.46 -16.27 8.62
C ARG A 402 -9.26 -17.38 9.29
N GLU A 403 -8.73 -17.96 10.35
CA GLU A 403 -9.41 -19.01 11.11
C GLU A 403 -10.69 -18.48 11.78
N GLU A 404 -10.64 -17.28 12.37
CA GLU A 404 -11.79 -16.68 13.03
C GLU A 404 -12.81 -16.08 12.05
N PHE A 405 -12.34 -15.49 10.96
CA PHE A 405 -13.17 -14.78 9.97
C PHE A 405 -12.97 -15.36 8.56
N PRO A 406 -13.47 -16.58 8.28
CA PRO A 406 -13.24 -17.26 7.00
C PRO A 406 -13.84 -16.53 5.77
N ASP A 407 -14.84 -15.68 5.98
CA ASP A 407 -15.45 -14.87 4.92
C ASP A 407 -14.65 -13.59 4.60
N LEU A 408 -13.76 -13.16 5.50
CA LEU A 408 -12.92 -11.98 5.32
C LEU A 408 -11.83 -12.27 4.28
N LYS A 409 -11.77 -11.45 3.24
CA LYS A 409 -10.80 -11.63 2.15
C LYS A 409 -9.50 -10.91 2.43
N PHE A 410 -8.40 -11.55 2.07
CA PHE A 410 -7.09 -10.91 2.07
C PHE A 410 -6.70 -10.63 0.63
N GLY A 411 -6.05 -9.50 0.40
CA GLY A 411 -5.48 -9.22 -0.91
C GLY A 411 -4.63 -7.98 -0.89
N TYR A 412 -4.46 -7.41 -2.08
CA TYR A 412 -3.65 -6.21 -2.25
C TYR A 412 -4.41 -5.17 -3.08
N PHE A 413 -5.28 -5.56 -4.02
CA PHE A 413 -5.92 -4.62 -4.94
C PHE A 413 -7.42 -4.43 -4.68
N ASN A 414 -7.97 -3.33 -5.21
CA ASN A 414 -9.41 -3.10 -5.20
C ASN A 414 -10.12 -4.16 -6.06
N PRO A 415 -11.15 -4.85 -5.56
CA PRO A 415 -11.79 -5.92 -6.33
C PRO A 415 -12.73 -5.36 -7.40
N SER A 416 -12.83 -6.08 -8.52
CA SER A 416 -13.82 -5.81 -9.56
C SER A 416 -15.18 -6.39 -9.16
N MET A 417 -16.24 -6.05 -9.90
CA MET A 417 -17.58 -6.57 -9.59
C MET A 417 -17.67 -8.08 -9.80
N GLU A 418 -16.87 -8.63 -10.71
CA GLU A 418 -16.74 -10.07 -10.94
C GLU A 418 -16.22 -10.77 -9.67
N ARG A 419 -15.15 -10.28 -9.04
CA ARG A 419 -14.67 -10.81 -7.74
C ARG A 419 -15.67 -10.62 -6.62
N ILE A 420 -16.33 -9.45 -6.54
CA ILE A 420 -17.25 -9.12 -5.45
C ILE A 420 -18.50 -10.01 -5.49
N LYS A 421 -19.04 -10.31 -6.68
CA LYS A 421 -20.28 -11.07 -6.85
C LYS A 421 -20.06 -12.55 -7.14
N GLY A 422 -18.90 -12.92 -7.66
CA GLY A 422 -18.52 -14.28 -8.04
C GLY A 422 -17.61 -14.92 -7.00
N ASP A 423 -16.63 -15.68 -7.48
CA ASP A 423 -15.61 -16.32 -6.66
C ASP A 423 -14.36 -15.43 -6.57
N PHE A 424 -14.15 -14.87 -5.38
CA PHE A 424 -13.04 -13.95 -5.11
C PHE A 424 -11.67 -14.55 -5.43
N GLU A 425 -11.51 -15.88 -5.31
CA GLU A 425 -10.23 -16.58 -5.47
C GLU A 425 -9.88 -16.92 -6.91
N ILE A 426 -10.80 -16.72 -7.87
CA ILE A 426 -10.55 -17.03 -9.29
C ILE A 426 -11.02 -15.95 -10.26
N ASP A 427 -12.03 -15.15 -9.92
CA ASP A 427 -12.65 -14.19 -10.85
C ASP A 427 -11.86 -12.86 -10.94
N PHE A 428 -10.55 -12.95 -11.10
CA PHE A 428 -9.63 -11.81 -11.16
C PHE A 428 -8.89 -11.73 -12.51
N ALA A 429 -8.09 -10.68 -12.68
CA ALA A 429 -7.27 -10.50 -13.88
C ALA A 429 -6.15 -11.54 -13.98
N HIS A 430 -6.15 -12.33 -15.07
CA HIS A 430 -5.13 -13.35 -15.38
C HIS A 430 -4.03 -12.86 -16.33
#